data_AF-A0A2D4IDJ6-F1
#
_entry.id   AF-A0A2D4IDJ6-F1
#
_cell.length_a   1.000
_cell.length_b   1.000
_cell.length_c   1.000
_cell.angle_alpha   90.00
_cell.angle_beta   90.00
_cell.angle_gamma   90.00
#
_symmetry.space_group_name_H-M   'P 1'
#
loop_
_entity.id
_entity.type
_entity.pdbx_description
1 polymer ?
#
loop_
_entity_poly.entity_id
_entity_poly.type
_entity_poly.pdbx_seq_one_letter_code
_entity_poly.pdbx_strand_id
1 'polypeptide(L)'
;MVEFSKVTEEGVHFCSPYDGKQILLTPEKSIEIQNALGSDIIMQLDDVISSTVSGPRVEDAMLRSVRWLDRCIAAHSKPNQQNLFAIIQGGLDPILRNKCLEEMTKRDVPGFAIGGLSGGEAKDHFWRMVALSTKHLPRNKPRYLMGVGYATDLVVCVALGCDMFDCVYPTRTARFGSALVPWGSLQLKNKQYAKDFQPIDENCTCPTCQR
;
A
#
# COMPACT_ATOMS: atom_id res chain seq x y z
N MET A 1 11.60 0.69 -13.58
CA MET A 1 10.77 1.80 -14.11
C MET A 1 10.73 2.95 -13.10
N VAL A 2 11.83 3.70 -12.98
CA VAL A 2 11.90 5.02 -12.29
C VAL A 2 13.04 5.81 -12.94
N GLU A 3 13.13 5.80 -14.27
CA GLU A 3 14.24 6.47 -14.98
C GLU A 3 14.02 7.98 -15.13
N PHE A 4 12.86 8.49 -14.68
CA PHE A 4 12.42 9.87 -14.91
C PHE A 4 11.92 10.60 -13.65
N SER A 5 12.20 10.10 -12.44
CA SER A 5 11.84 10.85 -11.22
C SER A 5 13.03 11.11 -10.30
N LYS A 6 13.11 12.33 -9.79
CA LYS A 6 14.12 12.77 -8.83
C LYS A 6 13.42 13.21 -7.54
N VAL A 7 13.77 12.55 -6.44
CA VAL A 7 13.27 12.90 -5.11
C VAL A 7 14.24 13.86 -4.44
N THR A 8 13.74 15.00 -3.97
CA THR A 8 14.47 15.98 -3.15
C THR A 8 13.72 16.18 -1.83
N GLU A 9 14.20 17.06 -0.95
CA GLU A 9 13.44 17.40 0.25
C GLU A 9 12.14 18.15 -0.07
N GLU A 10 12.13 18.93 -1.15
CA GLU A 10 10.97 19.73 -1.58
C GLU A 10 9.79 18.83 -1.98
N GLY A 11 10.06 17.77 -2.74
CA GLY A 11 9.06 16.84 -3.24
C GLY A 11 9.63 15.88 -4.29
N VAL A 12 8.76 15.32 -5.12
CA VAL A 12 9.12 14.43 -6.22
C VAL A 12 9.00 15.20 -7.54
N HIS A 13 10.10 15.32 -8.26
CA HIS A 13 10.11 15.78 -9.64
C HIS A 13 9.92 14.60 -10.58
N PHE A 14 9.00 14.70 -11.54
CA PHE A 14 8.81 13.68 -12.57
C PHE A 14 8.25 14.27 -13.86
N CYS A 15 8.45 13.56 -14.97
CA CYS A 15 7.80 13.89 -16.24
C CYS A 15 6.36 13.38 -16.25
N SER A 16 5.42 14.25 -16.63
CA SER A 16 4.05 13.85 -16.99
C SER A 16 4.08 12.76 -18.08
N PRO A 17 3.37 11.65 -17.89
CA PRO A 17 3.32 10.58 -18.89
C PRO A 17 2.46 10.94 -20.12
N TYR A 18 1.71 12.05 -20.06
CA TYR A 18 0.78 12.46 -21.13
C TYR A 18 1.38 13.50 -22.06
N ASP A 19 2.10 14.49 -21.51
CA ASP A 19 2.61 15.64 -22.25
C ASP A 19 4.09 15.94 -21.99
N GLY A 20 4.79 15.11 -21.20
CA GLY A 20 6.22 15.23 -20.95
C GLY A 20 6.64 16.42 -20.08
N LYS A 21 5.69 17.22 -19.57
CA LYS A 21 6.01 18.37 -18.72
C LYS A 21 6.62 17.93 -17.40
N GLN A 22 7.57 18.71 -16.91
CA GLN A 22 8.12 18.53 -15.56
C GLN A 22 7.07 18.93 -14.53
N ILE A 23 6.76 18.01 -13.62
CA ILE A 23 5.84 18.22 -12.51
C ILE A 23 6.64 18.06 -11.21
N LEU A 24 6.38 18.94 -10.26
CA LEU A 24 6.81 18.80 -8.87
C LEU A 24 5.58 18.46 -8.02
N LEU A 25 5.59 17.30 -7.38
CA LEU A 25 4.60 16.91 -6.38
C LEU A 25 5.22 17.03 -4.99
N THR A 26 4.81 18.05 -4.24
CA THR A 26 5.17 18.24 -2.84
C THR A 26 4.12 17.62 -1.91
N PRO A 27 4.45 17.38 -0.62
CA PRO A 27 3.47 17.04 0.41
C PRO A 27 2.22 17.95 0.41
N GLU A 28 2.42 19.26 0.34
CA GLU A 28 1.32 20.25 0.34
C GLU A 28 0.45 20.09 -0.90
N LYS A 29 1.08 19.94 -2.08
CA LYS A 29 0.34 19.78 -3.33
C LYS A 29 -0.43 18.47 -3.38
N SER A 30 0.13 17.39 -2.83
CA SER A 30 -0.54 16.10 -2.70
C SER A 30 -1.79 16.19 -1.82
N ILE A 31 -1.69 16.89 -0.69
CA ILE A 31 -2.84 17.10 0.21
C ILE A 31 -3.88 18.04 -0.42
N GLU A 32 -3.47 19.10 -1.10
CA GLU A 32 -4.38 20.00 -1.83
C GLU A 32 -5.22 19.23 -2.86
N ILE A 33 -4.57 18.36 -3.66
CA ILE A 33 -5.24 17.52 -4.66
C ILE A 33 -6.25 16.58 -3.97
N GLN A 34 -5.84 15.90 -2.89
CA GLN A 34 -6.72 14.98 -2.17
C GLN A 34 -7.87 15.71 -1.45
N ASN A 35 -7.65 16.92 -0.94
CA ASN A 35 -8.71 17.76 -0.39
C ASN A 35 -9.73 18.20 -1.47
N ALA A 36 -9.28 18.42 -2.70
CA ALA A 36 -10.14 18.75 -3.83
C ALA A 36 -10.92 17.54 -4.34
N LEU A 37 -10.31 16.34 -4.36
CA LEU A 37 -10.98 15.08 -4.71
C LEU A 37 -12.07 14.71 -3.70
N GLY A 38 -11.91 15.08 -2.43
CA GLY A 38 -12.94 14.88 -1.40
C GLY A 38 -13.08 13.44 -0.94
N SER A 39 -12.02 12.63 -0.99
CA SER A 39 -12.02 11.25 -0.48
C SER A 39 -12.09 11.19 1.06
N ASP A 40 -12.75 10.18 1.62
CA ASP A 40 -12.92 10.03 3.07
C ASP A 40 -11.62 9.73 3.83
N ILE A 41 -10.68 9.06 3.15
CA ILE A 41 -9.33 8.78 3.63
C ILE A 41 -8.34 9.36 2.62
N ILE A 42 -7.33 10.06 3.12
CA ILE A 42 -6.24 10.63 2.35
C ILE A 42 -4.92 10.10 2.88
N MET A 43 -3.93 9.92 2.01
CA MET A 43 -2.63 9.37 2.36
C MET A 43 -1.59 10.49 2.38
N GLN A 44 -0.65 10.45 3.32
CA GLN A 44 0.52 11.32 3.23
C GLN A 44 1.28 11.06 1.92
N LEU A 45 2.00 12.06 1.42
CA LEU A 45 3.09 11.80 0.49
C LEU A 45 4.27 11.21 1.27
N ASP A 46 4.88 10.14 0.74
CA ASP A 46 6.04 9.48 1.30
C ASP A 46 7.11 9.20 0.24
N ASP A 47 8.36 9.05 0.69
CA ASP A 47 9.49 8.69 -0.14
C ASP A 47 9.66 7.16 -0.15
N VAL A 48 9.04 6.52 -1.14
CA VAL A 48 9.01 5.05 -1.24
C VAL A 48 10.28 4.53 -1.92
N ILE A 49 10.84 3.49 -1.33
CA ILE A 49 11.92 2.70 -1.91
C ILE A 49 11.47 1.24 -2.03
N SER A 50 11.91 0.56 -3.09
CA SER A 50 11.75 -0.89 -3.24
C SER A 50 12.23 -1.63 -1.97
N SER A 51 11.46 -2.61 -1.51
CA SER A 51 11.78 -3.43 -0.33
C SER A 51 13.12 -4.18 -0.44
N THR A 52 13.60 -4.40 -1.66
CA THR A 52 14.87 -5.07 -1.96
C THR A 52 16.10 -4.16 -1.92
N VAL A 53 15.91 -2.84 -1.84
CA VAL A 53 17.03 -1.89 -1.71
C VAL A 53 17.48 -1.84 -0.26
N SER A 54 18.79 -1.79 -0.06
CA SER A 54 19.43 -1.68 1.26
C SER A 54 20.42 -0.51 1.28
N GLY A 55 20.88 -0.15 2.48
CA GLY A 55 21.88 0.90 2.69
C GLY A 55 21.30 2.28 3.06
N PRO A 56 22.15 3.32 3.07
CA PRO A 56 21.82 4.64 3.65
C PRO A 56 20.57 5.30 3.06
N ARG A 57 20.29 5.01 1.78
CA ARG A 57 19.13 5.56 1.06
C ARG A 57 17.80 5.21 1.75
N VAL A 58 17.71 4.03 2.39
CA VAL A 58 16.51 3.58 3.11
C VAL A 58 16.24 4.44 4.35
N GLU A 59 17.30 4.76 5.11
CA GLU A 59 17.19 5.65 6.25
C GLU A 59 16.82 7.07 5.81
N ASP A 60 17.46 7.59 4.76
CA ASP A 60 17.17 8.92 4.22
C ASP A 60 15.71 9.07 3.77
N ALA A 61 15.17 8.07 3.07
CA ALA A 61 13.74 8.03 2.70
C ALA A 61 12.84 8.01 3.92
N MET A 62 13.12 7.12 4.87
CA MET A 62 12.31 6.97 6.06
C MET A 62 12.25 8.28 6.85
N LEU A 63 13.40 8.93 7.06
CA LEU A 63 13.48 10.22 7.75
C LEU A 63 12.79 11.34 6.96
N ARG A 64 12.89 11.34 5.63
CA ARG A 64 12.17 12.28 4.76
C ARG A 64 10.66 12.10 4.87
N SER A 65 10.17 10.86 4.84
CA SER A 65 8.75 10.54 4.99
C SER A 65 8.18 11.03 6.33
N VAL A 66 8.97 10.98 7.42
CA VAL A 66 8.57 11.57 8.71
C VAL A 66 8.41 13.09 8.60
N ARG A 67 9.39 13.79 8.01
CA ARG A 67 9.29 15.26 7.82
C ARG A 67 8.15 15.65 6.86
N TRP A 68 7.91 14.83 5.84
CA TRP A 68 6.81 15.02 4.90
C TRP A 68 5.44 14.79 5.54
N LEU A 69 5.32 13.89 6.53
CA LEU A 69 4.09 13.74 7.29
C LEU A 69 3.73 15.04 8.01
N ASP A 70 4.69 15.69 8.68
CA ASP A 70 4.43 16.95 9.39
C ASP A 70 3.94 18.04 8.44
N ARG A 71 4.52 18.11 7.23
CA ARG A 71 4.07 19.00 6.14
C ARG A 71 2.66 18.65 5.65
N CYS A 72 2.35 17.35 5.52
CA CYS A 72 1.00 16.90 5.15
C CYS A 72 -0.05 17.28 6.20
N ILE A 73 0.27 17.09 7.48
CA ILE A 73 -0.62 17.45 8.60
C ILE A 73 -0.89 18.96 8.57
N ALA A 74 0.16 19.78 8.39
CA ALA A 74 0.01 21.24 8.33
C ALA A 74 -0.81 21.71 7.11
N ALA A 75 -0.69 21.02 5.97
CA ALA A 75 -1.43 21.35 4.75
C ALA A 75 -2.89 20.85 4.76
N HIS A 76 -3.25 19.91 5.63
CA HIS A 76 -4.58 19.30 5.64
C HIS A 76 -5.64 20.26 6.18
N SER A 77 -6.46 20.80 5.27
CA SER A 77 -7.45 21.83 5.59
C SER A 77 -8.83 21.28 6.00
N LYS A 78 -9.04 19.96 5.91
CA LYS A 78 -10.36 19.31 6.12
C LYS A 78 -10.35 18.14 7.11
N PRO A 79 -9.77 18.27 8.32
CA PRO A 79 -9.62 17.14 9.26
C PRO A 79 -10.95 16.57 9.77
N ASN A 80 -12.04 17.35 9.74
CA ASN A 80 -13.38 16.89 10.14
C ASN A 80 -14.15 16.16 9.02
N GLN A 81 -13.60 16.09 7.81
CA GLN A 81 -14.23 15.46 6.65
C GLN A 81 -13.38 14.35 6.05
N GLN A 82 -12.05 14.45 6.15
CA GLN A 82 -11.12 13.48 5.56
C GLN A 82 -10.07 13.05 6.57
N ASN A 83 -9.79 11.75 6.61
CA ASN A 83 -8.87 11.13 7.55
C ASN A 83 -7.49 10.98 6.92
N LEU A 84 -6.48 11.71 7.42
CA LEU A 84 -5.10 11.59 6.95
C LEU A 84 -4.40 10.39 7.60
N PHE A 85 -3.90 9.45 6.79
CA PHE A 85 -3.11 8.32 7.28
C PHE A 85 -1.60 8.57 7.10
N ALA A 86 -0.84 8.27 8.15
CA ALA A 86 0.62 8.20 8.08
C ALA A 86 1.08 6.87 7.47
N ILE A 87 2.23 6.82 6.80
CA ILE A 87 2.75 5.61 6.15
C ILE A 87 4.07 5.21 6.82
N ILE A 88 4.07 4.05 7.46
CA ILE A 88 5.25 3.46 8.08
C ILE A 88 6.20 2.93 7.00
N GLN A 89 7.43 3.44 7.02
CA GLN A 89 8.54 3.08 6.14
C GLN A 89 9.65 2.32 6.89
N GLY A 90 10.82 2.15 6.25
CA GLY A 90 11.98 1.45 6.82
C GLY A 90 12.36 0.15 6.08
N GLY A 91 11.66 -0.18 5.00
CA GLY A 91 11.97 -1.36 4.18
C GLY A 91 11.90 -2.66 4.98
N LEU A 92 12.88 -3.55 4.77
CA LEU A 92 13.04 -4.82 5.48
C LEU A 92 13.97 -4.74 6.70
N ASP A 93 14.40 -3.54 7.08
CA ASP A 93 15.27 -3.33 8.24
C ASP A 93 14.40 -3.10 9.50
N PRO A 94 14.44 -4.03 10.49
CA PRO A 94 13.65 -3.88 11.72
C PRO A 94 14.04 -2.67 12.55
N ILE A 95 15.30 -2.22 12.50
CA ILE A 95 15.79 -1.07 13.26
C ILE A 95 15.19 0.20 12.67
N LEU A 96 15.29 0.37 11.34
CA LEU A 96 14.72 1.54 10.66
C LEU A 96 13.20 1.58 10.74
N ARG A 97 12.54 0.41 10.65
CA ARG A 97 11.08 0.31 10.78
C ARG A 97 10.61 0.66 12.19
N ASN A 98 11.30 0.20 13.24
CA ASN A 98 11.02 0.62 14.62
C ASN A 98 11.23 2.13 14.82
N LYS A 99 12.32 2.68 14.31
CA LYS A 99 12.58 4.13 14.36
C LYS A 99 11.46 4.91 13.66
N CYS A 100 10.98 4.45 12.51
CA CYS A 100 9.83 5.05 11.82
C CYS A 100 8.55 4.96 12.66
N LEU A 101 8.26 3.81 13.25
CA LEU A 101 7.10 3.61 14.13
C LEU A 101 7.14 4.58 15.32
N GLU A 102 8.28 4.66 16.00
CA GLU A 102 8.49 5.57 17.14
C GLU A 102 8.28 7.04 16.75
N GLU A 103 8.78 7.47 15.59
CA GLU A 103 8.58 8.84 15.14
C GLU A 103 7.13 9.11 14.69
N MET A 104 6.57 8.27 13.82
CA MET A 104 5.25 8.50 13.24
C MET A 104 4.14 8.47 14.29
N THR A 105 4.25 7.60 15.30
CA THR A 105 3.23 7.46 16.35
C THR A 105 3.19 8.63 17.34
N LYS A 106 4.19 9.53 17.33
CA LYS A 106 4.13 10.81 18.06
C LYS A 106 3.08 11.77 17.48
N ARG A 107 2.66 11.56 16.22
CA ARG A 107 1.67 12.40 15.54
C ARG A 107 0.28 11.79 15.71
N ASP A 108 -0.68 12.61 16.12
CA ASP A 108 -2.06 12.16 16.31
C ASP A 108 -2.84 12.15 14.99
N VAL A 109 -2.59 11.13 14.17
CA VAL A 109 -3.33 10.90 12.91
C VAL A 109 -4.42 9.83 13.09
N PRO A 110 -5.55 9.89 12.36
CA PRO A 110 -6.66 8.95 12.51
C PRO A 110 -6.33 7.49 12.15
N GLY A 111 -5.27 7.23 11.38
CA GLY A 111 -4.87 5.87 11.02
C GLY A 111 -3.44 5.76 10.51
N PHE A 112 -2.97 4.52 10.40
CA PHE A 112 -1.61 4.20 9.97
C PHE A 112 -1.61 3.15 8.87
N ALA A 113 -0.85 3.40 7.83
CA ALA A 113 -0.56 2.45 6.78
C ALA A 113 0.84 1.84 6.95
N ILE A 114 1.03 0.63 6.43
CA ILE A 114 2.28 -0.10 6.41
C ILE A 114 2.74 -0.14 4.94
N GLY A 115 3.75 0.68 4.63
CA GLY A 115 4.31 0.83 3.29
C GLY A 115 5.64 0.09 3.10
N GLY A 116 6.14 0.13 1.87
CA GLY A 116 7.44 -0.42 1.50
C GLY A 116 7.55 -1.95 1.60
N LEU A 117 6.42 -2.64 1.49
CA LEU A 117 6.29 -4.11 1.47
C LEU A 117 5.54 -4.54 0.20
N SER A 118 5.53 -5.83 -0.11
CA SER A 118 4.95 -6.42 -1.33
C SER A 118 5.71 -6.05 -2.62
N GLY A 119 7.03 -5.78 -2.51
CA GLY A 119 7.91 -5.29 -3.58
C GLY A 119 8.83 -6.34 -4.21
N GLY A 120 8.74 -7.60 -3.80
CA GLY A 120 9.57 -8.71 -4.31
C GLY A 120 10.41 -9.40 -3.24
N GLU A 121 10.24 -9.04 -1.97
CA GLU A 121 10.90 -9.69 -0.85
C GLU A 121 10.42 -11.12 -0.59
N ALA A 122 11.22 -11.89 0.15
CA ALA A 122 10.83 -13.20 0.64
C ALA A 122 9.69 -13.11 1.66
N LYS A 123 8.80 -14.11 1.68
CA LYS A 123 7.59 -14.12 2.52
C LYS A 123 7.88 -14.08 4.02
N ASP A 124 8.97 -14.70 4.45
CA ASP A 124 9.39 -14.70 5.84
C ASP A 124 9.82 -13.30 6.31
N HIS A 125 10.54 -12.55 5.46
CA HIS A 125 10.88 -11.15 5.72
C HIS A 125 9.64 -10.26 5.73
N PHE A 126 8.76 -10.43 4.75
CA PHE A 126 7.48 -9.70 4.66
C PHE A 126 6.65 -9.84 5.93
N TRP A 127 6.32 -11.06 6.36
CA TRP A 127 5.46 -11.26 7.54
C TRP A 127 6.13 -10.79 8.84
N ARG A 128 7.45 -10.90 8.97
CA ARG A 128 8.19 -10.35 10.13
C ARG A 128 8.04 -8.83 10.22
N MET A 129 8.11 -8.12 9.09
CA MET A 129 7.93 -6.66 9.06
C MET A 129 6.50 -6.23 9.34
N VAL A 130 5.51 -6.99 8.87
CA VAL A 130 4.10 -6.77 9.22
C VAL A 130 3.90 -6.95 10.72
N ALA A 131 4.32 -8.08 11.29
CA ALA A 131 4.20 -8.37 12.72
C ALA A 131 4.91 -7.33 13.60
N LEU A 132 6.09 -6.87 13.17
CA LEU A 132 6.81 -5.79 13.86
C LEU A 132 6.00 -4.49 13.88
N SER A 133 5.41 -4.13 12.74
CA SER A 133 4.63 -2.90 12.59
C SER A 133 3.36 -2.94 13.45
N THR A 134 2.56 -4.00 13.31
CA THR A 134 1.26 -4.12 14.01
C THR A 134 1.40 -4.24 15.53
N LYS A 135 2.54 -4.76 16.01
CA LYS A 135 2.87 -4.81 17.44
C LYS A 135 3.00 -3.42 18.08
N HIS A 136 3.56 -2.46 17.35
CA HIS A 136 3.87 -1.11 17.87
C HIS A 136 2.84 -0.06 17.46
N LEU A 137 2.06 -0.30 16.40
CA LEU A 137 0.97 0.61 16.01
C LEU A 137 -0.16 0.63 17.05
N PRO A 138 -0.77 1.80 17.33
CA PRO A 138 -1.88 1.92 18.28
C PRO A 138 -3.01 0.94 17.98
N ARG A 139 -3.58 0.33 19.04
CA ARG A 139 -4.68 -0.65 18.90
C ARG A 139 -6.03 -0.01 18.60
N ASN A 140 -6.19 1.27 18.92
CA ASN A 140 -7.43 2.02 18.74
C ASN A 140 -7.48 2.75 17.39
N LYS A 141 -6.54 2.48 16.48
CA LYS A 141 -6.47 3.11 15.15
C LYS A 141 -6.29 2.03 14.08
N PRO A 142 -6.91 2.19 12.90
CA PRO A 142 -6.83 1.23 11.81
C PRO A 142 -5.42 1.10 11.26
N ARG A 143 -5.09 -0.12 10.82
CA ARG A 143 -3.79 -0.53 10.27
C ARG A 143 -3.99 -1.01 8.84
N TYR A 144 -3.60 -0.18 7.88
CA TYR A 144 -3.76 -0.43 6.46
C TYR A 144 -2.48 -1.03 5.84
N LEU A 145 -2.55 -2.27 5.35
CA LEU A 145 -1.43 -2.90 4.65
C LEU A 145 -1.55 -2.70 3.14
N MET A 146 -0.64 -1.91 2.57
CA MET A 146 -0.73 -1.46 1.17
C MET A 146 -0.21 -2.52 0.20
N GLY A 147 -0.93 -2.73 -0.91
CA GLY A 147 -0.48 -3.53 -2.04
C GLY A 147 -0.47 -5.05 -1.83
N VAL A 148 -1.26 -5.57 -0.88
CA VAL A 148 -1.32 -7.00 -0.52
C VAL A 148 -2.70 -7.56 -0.82
N GLY A 149 -2.75 -8.63 -1.63
CA GLY A 149 -4.02 -9.24 -2.06
C GLY A 149 -3.99 -10.71 -2.39
N TYR A 150 -2.89 -11.41 -2.12
CA TYR A 150 -2.89 -12.88 -2.18
C TYR A 150 -3.68 -13.43 -1.00
N ALA A 151 -4.53 -14.43 -1.25
CA ALA A 151 -5.46 -14.96 -0.25
C ALA A 151 -4.76 -15.37 1.07
N THR A 152 -3.66 -16.13 0.98
CA THR A 152 -2.88 -16.53 2.14
C THR A 152 -2.30 -15.34 2.90
N ASP A 153 -1.79 -14.33 2.19
CA ASP A 153 -1.22 -13.15 2.84
C ASP A 153 -2.30 -12.35 3.56
N LEU A 154 -3.48 -12.20 2.97
CA LEU A 154 -4.60 -11.51 3.61
C LEU A 154 -4.96 -12.17 4.95
N VAL A 155 -5.14 -13.50 4.95
CA VAL A 155 -5.49 -14.25 6.17
C VAL A 155 -4.40 -14.14 7.23
N VAL A 156 -3.13 -14.31 6.84
CA VAL A 156 -1.99 -14.19 7.77
C VAL A 156 -1.88 -12.78 8.32
N CYS A 157 -1.97 -11.75 7.48
CA CYS A 157 -1.83 -10.36 7.91
C CYS A 157 -3.01 -9.89 8.77
N VAL A 158 -4.23 -10.41 8.56
CA VAL A 158 -5.35 -10.22 9.50
C VAL A 158 -5.01 -10.84 10.86
N ALA A 159 -4.47 -12.06 10.90
CA ALA A 159 -4.03 -12.68 12.14
C ALA A 159 -2.87 -11.93 12.83
N LEU A 160 -2.04 -11.21 12.05
CA LEU A 160 -1.01 -10.31 12.55
C LEU A 160 -1.56 -8.93 12.98
N GLY A 161 -2.84 -8.64 12.75
CA GLY A 161 -3.53 -7.45 13.23
C GLY A 161 -3.61 -6.29 12.24
N CYS A 162 -3.60 -6.56 10.93
CA CYS A 162 -3.97 -5.59 9.89
C CYS A 162 -5.49 -5.57 9.67
N ASP A 163 -6.04 -4.38 9.37
CA ASP A 163 -7.49 -4.13 9.28
C ASP A 163 -7.96 -3.83 7.85
N MET A 164 -7.10 -3.20 7.04
CA MET A 164 -7.42 -2.76 5.68
C MET A 164 -6.36 -3.26 4.69
N PHE A 165 -6.78 -3.51 3.45
CA PHE A 165 -5.94 -4.00 2.36
C PHE A 165 -6.40 -3.42 1.03
N ASP A 166 -5.47 -3.24 0.11
CA ASP A 166 -5.74 -2.98 -1.29
C ASP A 166 -4.83 -3.85 -2.17
N CYS A 167 -5.34 -4.27 -3.33
CA CYS A 167 -4.49 -4.91 -4.32
C CYS A 167 -5.13 -4.93 -5.69
N VAL A 168 -4.31 -4.77 -6.73
CA VAL A 168 -4.71 -5.02 -8.12
C VAL A 168 -4.81 -6.51 -8.45
N TYR A 169 -4.41 -7.41 -7.55
CA TYR A 169 -4.34 -8.86 -7.77
C TYR A 169 -5.63 -9.45 -8.39
N PRO A 170 -6.84 -9.28 -7.82
CA PRO A 170 -8.04 -9.88 -8.40
C PRO A 170 -8.32 -9.41 -9.83
N THR A 171 -8.25 -8.10 -10.09
CA THR A 171 -8.55 -7.57 -11.43
C THR A 171 -7.48 -7.93 -12.45
N ARG A 172 -6.19 -7.96 -12.05
CA ARG A 172 -5.09 -8.37 -12.92
C ARG A 172 -5.19 -9.85 -13.27
N THR A 173 -5.42 -10.71 -12.27
CA THR A 173 -5.57 -12.16 -12.43
C THR A 173 -6.74 -12.51 -13.36
N ALA A 174 -7.87 -11.81 -13.22
CA ALA A 174 -9.01 -11.96 -14.13
C ALA A 174 -8.65 -11.63 -15.59
N ARG A 175 -7.90 -10.54 -15.85
CA ARG A 175 -7.46 -10.17 -17.22
C ARG A 175 -6.56 -11.24 -17.87
N PHE A 176 -5.85 -12.04 -17.08
CA PHE A 176 -5.06 -13.16 -17.60
C PHE A 176 -5.90 -14.40 -17.91
N GLY A 177 -7.21 -14.39 -17.60
CA GLY A 177 -8.11 -15.52 -17.79
C GLY A 177 -8.04 -16.54 -16.65
N SER A 178 -7.71 -16.06 -15.44
CA SER A 178 -7.69 -16.90 -14.24
C SER A 178 -8.81 -16.48 -13.29
N ALA A 179 -9.49 -17.46 -12.70
CA ALA A 179 -10.47 -17.23 -11.65
C ALA A 179 -9.91 -17.63 -10.27
N LEU A 180 -10.20 -16.83 -9.25
CA LEU A 180 -9.84 -17.14 -7.86
C LEU A 180 -10.91 -18.04 -7.25
N VAL A 181 -10.49 -19.13 -6.62
CA VAL A 181 -11.36 -20.13 -5.98
C VAL A 181 -10.78 -20.50 -4.61
N PRO A 182 -11.57 -21.03 -3.66
CA PRO A 182 -11.09 -21.37 -2.31
C PRO A 182 -9.86 -22.29 -2.29
N TRP A 183 -9.72 -23.15 -3.30
CA TRP A 183 -8.61 -24.11 -3.45
C TRP A 183 -7.47 -23.61 -4.36
N GLY A 184 -7.44 -22.31 -4.69
CA GLY A 184 -6.35 -21.69 -5.44
C GLY A 184 -6.83 -20.84 -6.61
N SER A 185 -6.41 -21.19 -7.83
CA SER A 185 -6.79 -20.46 -9.04
C SER A 185 -7.04 -21.39 -10.21
N LEU A 186 -8.13 -21.15 -10.94
CA LEU A 186 -8.44 -21.86 -12.17
C LEU A 186 -7.91 -21.09 -13.38
N GLN A 187 -7.10 -21.73 -14.22
CA GLN A 187 -6.65 -21.17 -15.49
C GLN A 187 -7.69 -21.48 -16.58
N LEU A 188 -8.71 -20.64 -16.70
CA LEU A 188 -9.90 -20.91 -17.53
C LEU A 188 -9.60 -21.00 -19.03
N LYS A 189 -8.43 -20.53 -19.48
CA LYS A 189 -7.95 -20.72 -20.86
C LYS A 189 -7.46 -22.14 -21.17
N ASN A 190 -7.30 -23.00 -20.16
CA ASN A 190 -6.86 -24.38 -20.36
C ASN A 190 -7.95 -25.21 -21.04
N LYS A 191 -7.54 -26.07 -21.99
CA LYS A 191 -8.45 -26.94 -22.76
C LYS A 191 -9.33 -27.85 -21.90
N GLN A 192 -8.89 -28.19 -20.68
CA GLN A 192 -9.67 -29.03 -19.77
C GLN A 192 -11.05 -28.44 -19.42
N TYR A 193 -11.18 -27.11 -19.45
CA TYR A 193 -12.44 -26.41 -19.16
C TYR A 193 -13.31 -26.18 -20.39
N ALA A 194 -12.88 -26.57 -21.59
CA ALA A 194 -13.60 -26.27 -22.85
C ALA A 194 -14.98 -26.97 -22.97
N LYS A 195 -15.20 -28.02 -22.16
CA LYS A 195 -16.47 -28.76 -22.07
C LYS A 195 -16.95 -28.91 -20.62
N ASP A 196 -16.37 -28.12 -19.73
CA ASP A 196 -16.81 -28.07 -18.34
C ASP A 196 -17.95 -27.04 -18.25
N PHE A 197 -19.15 -27.53 -17.95
CA PHE A 197 -20.36 -26.71 -17.85
C PHE A 197 -20.70 -26.35 -16.40
N GLN A 198 -19.80 -26.66 -15.45
CA GLN A 198 -19.95 -26.23 -14.07
C GLN A 198 -19.66 -24.72 -13.94
N PRO A 199 -20.24 -24.05 -12.92
CA PRO A 199 -19.81 -22.70 -12.57
C PRO A 199 -18.35 -22.69 -12.11
N ILE A 200 -17.74 -21.51 -12.04
CA ILE A 200 -16.36 -21.35 -11.53
C ILE A 200 -16.23 -21.90 -10.10
N ASP A 201 -17.24 -21.66 -9.26
CA ASP A 201 -17.36 -22.20 -7.92
C ASP A 201 -18.86 -22.34 -7.58
N GLU A 202 -19.30 -23.56 -7.28
CA GLU A 202 -20.70 -23.90 -6.97
C GLU A 202 -21.21 -23.18 -5.71
N ASN A 203 -20.31 -22.82 -4.78
CA ASN A 203 -20.67 -22.11 -3.56
C ASN A 203 -20.65 -20.57 -3.71
N CYS A 204 -20.24 -20.06 -4.88
CA CYS A 204 -20.14 -18.63 -5.12
C CYS A 204 -21.47 -18.05 -5.60
N THR A 205 -21.96 -17.03 -4.89
CA THR A 205 -23.24 -16.37 -5.18
C THR A 205 -23.10 -15.18 -6.13
N CYS A 206 -21.94 -14.98 -6.77
CA CYS A 206 -21.74 -13.84 -7.65
C CYS A 206 -22.49 -14.00 -8.98
N PRO A 207 -22.82 -12.90 -9.69
CA PRO A 207 -23.57 -12.96 -10.95
C PRO A 207 -22.95 -13.85 -12.03
N THR A 208 -21.63 -14.06 -12.02
CA THR A 208 -20.91 -14.91 -12.99
C THR A 208 -21.05 -16.40 -12.68
N CYS A 209 -21.15 -16.80 -11.41
CA CYS A 209 -21.31 -18.22 -11.06
C CYS A 209 -22.78 -18.68 -11.08
N GLN A 210 -23.72 -17.73 -11.13
CA GLN A 210 -25.17 -17.98 -11.07
C GLN A 210 -25.85 -17.95 -12.46
N ARG A 211 -25.10 -17.70 -13.54
CA ARG A 211 -25.60 -17.57 -14.92
C ARG A 211 -24.77 -18.43 -15.85
#